data_AF-A0A8J3SM99-F1
#
_entry.id   AF-A0A8J3SM99-F1
#
_cell.length_a   1.000
_cell.length_b   1.000
_cell.length_c   1.000
_cell.angle_alpha   90.00
_cell.angle_beta   90.00
_cell.angle_gamma   90.00
#
_symmetry.space_group_name_H-M   'P 1'
#
loop_
_entity.id
_entity.type
_entity.pdbx_description
1 polymer ?
#
loop_
_entity_poly.entity_id
_entity_poly.type
_entity_poly.pdbx_seq_one_letter_code
_entity_poly.pdbx_strand_id
1 'polypeptide(L)'
;MRDGRGVLVLMGSGETSPTMVEIHRSVVRGLGAAPRAVLLDTPYAFQENAADISARARGYFARSVGLEVEVSARLEEADWVFSGPGSPTFALGRWTGSGVADELRARVRARRGATVLASAAACTAGLATVPVYEIYKVGQDPHWREGLDLLEPLGLRAVVIPHFDNAEGGTHDTRYCYLGERRLSLMEDLLPPDAFVLGIDEHTAVIIDLENGEVTVAGRGALTVRRRGSQVVLPAGGGTDLAGIGRLARGGAPARVLRQAGPPAPRQVTLEETARDRERDVRTALTRHDTAAAVRAVLDLEAEIVTWSADTEEDAGGVDDARRTLRSLIAVLGGLADTVDPRDRLAPMVEPLLVLRGELRRSHRYDLADALRAALSAGGVVVEDTPDGPRWSVTGARHRPAGTACA
;
A
#
# COMPACT_ATOMS: atom_id res chain seq x y z
N MET A 1 22.16 31.88 10.90
CA MET A 1 20.79 31.61 11.40
C MET A 1 20.20 30.59 10.44
N ARG A 2 19.80 29.41 10.93
CA ARG A 2 19.16 28.38 10.09
C ARG A 2 17.72 28.83 9.82
N ASP A 3 17.48 29.26 8.59
CA ASP A 3 16.21 29.81 8.09
C ASP A 3 15.29 28.67 7.60
N GLY A 4 15.10 27.67 8.45
CA GLY A 4 14.31 26.48 8.12
C GLY A 4 12.84 26.72 8.47
N ARG A 5 11.98 26.73 7.44
CA ARG A 5 10.53 26.92 7.61
C ARG A 5 9.93 25.89 8.56
N GLY A 6 9.17 26.36 9.54
CA GLY A 6 8.43 25.50 10.46
C GLY A 6 7.27 24.79 9.76
N VAL A 7 7.22 23.46 9.82
CA VAL A 7 6.14 22.67 9.19
C VAL A 7 5.67 21.56 10.15
N LEU A 8 4.35 21.41 10.30
CA LEU A 8 3.74 20.24 10.92
C LEU A 8 3.03 19.43 9.84
N VAL A 9 3.36 18.15 9.72
CA VAL A 9 2.72 17.22 8.77
C VAL A 9 2.01 16.13 9.56
N LEU A 10 0.74 15.93 9.26
CA LEU A 10 -0.09 14.86 9.82
C LEU A 10 -0.48 13.91 8.69
N MET A 11 -0.12 12.64 8.79
CA MET A 11 -0.41 11.63 7.77
C MET A 11 -1.45 10.64 8.29
N GLY A 12 -2.41 10.29 7.44
CA GLY A 12 -3.42 9.29 7.73
C GLY A 12 -2.82 7.89 7.75
N SER A 13 -2.02 7.53 6.75
CA SER A 13 -1.30 6.25 6.68
C SER A 13 -0.25 6.27 5.55
N GLY A 14 0.43 5.15 5.32
CA GLY A 14 1.35 4.95 4.21
C GLY A 14 2.61 5.78 4.31
N GLU A 15 3.04 6.12 5.52
CA GLU A 15 4.14 7.05 5.81
C GLU A 15 5.47 6.70 5.15
N THR A 16 5.69 5.41 4.86
CA THR A 16 6.88 4.88 4.18
C THR A 16 6.52 4.16 2.87
N SER A 17 5.32 4.44 2.34
CA SER A 17 4.87 3.96 1.04
C SER A 17 5.38 4.84 -0.11
N PRO A 18 5.44 4.31 -1.35
CA PRO A 18 5.84 5.09 -2.53
C PRO A 18 4.99 6.35 -2.76
N THR A 19 3.75 6.36 -2.29
CA THR A 19 2.83 7.47 -2.46
C THR A 19 3.27 8.72 -1.69
N MET A 20 4.01 8.53 -0.60
CA MET A 20 4.46 9.61 0.30
C MET A 20 5.83 10.19 -0.03
N VAL A 21 6.56 9.62 -1.00
CA VAL A 21 7.94 10.01 -1.30
C VAL A 21 8.05 11.51 -1.64
N GLU A 22 7.19 12.01 -2.54
CA GLU A 22 7.27 13.41 -2.96
C GLU A 22 6.84 14.39 -1.86
N ILE A 23 5.93 13.97 -0.97
CA ILE A 23 5.54 14.76 0.19
C ILE A 23 6.74 14.95 1.11
N HIS A 24 7.43 13.86 1.49
CA HIS A 24 8.65 13.95 2.29
C HIS A 24 9.74 14.77 1.61
N ARG A 25 10.00 14.54 0.31
CA ARG A 25 10.99 15.33 -0.46
C ARG A 25 10.65 16.81 -0.48
N SER A 26 9.38 17.17 -0.63
CA SER A 26 8.95 18.57 -0.63
C SER A 26 9.23 19.26 0.72
N VAL A 27 8.99 18.56 1.82
CA VAL A 27 9.26 19.05 3.18
C VAL A 27 10.76 19.16 3.42
N VAL A 28 11.53 18.13 3.08
CA VAL A 28 13.00 18.10 3.25
C VAL A 28 13.70 19.19 2.44
N ARG A 29 13.24 19.48 1.22
CA ARG A 29 13.77 20.59 0.40
C ARG A 29 13.70 21.95 1.11
N GLY A 30 12.78 22.12 2.07
CA GLY A 30 12.66 23.32 2.89
C GLY A 30 13.63 23.43 4.08
N LEU A 31 14.39 22.37 4.39
CA LEU A 31 15.17 22.24 5.65
C LEU A 31 16.67 22.52 5.52
N GLY A 32 17.13 23.02 4.37
CA GLY A 32 18.54 23.33 4.12
C GLY A 32 19.35 22.13 3.61
N ALA A 33 20.67 22.33 3.42
CA ALA A 33 21.52 21.40 2.65
C ALA A 33 21.88 20.07 3.37
N ALA A 34 21.75 20.00 4.70
CA ALA A 34 22.08 18.81 5.49
C ALA A 34 21.27 18.78 6.80
N PRO A 35 19.95 18.51 6.73
CA PRO A 35 19.10 18.51 7.92
C PRO A 35 19.43 17.32 8.83
N ARG A 36 19.52 17.57 10.15
CA ARG A 36 19.53 16.48 11.14
C ARG A 36 18.14 15.88 11.21
N ALA A 37 17.99 14.61 10.81
CA ALA A 37 16.71 13.93 10.76
C ALA A 37 16.62 12.80 11.78
N VAL A 38 15.62 12.90 12.66
CA VAL A 38 15.39 11.96 13.77
C VAL A 38 14.10 11.19 13.54
N LEU A 39 14.18 9.86 13.69
CA LEU A 39 13.05 8.97 13.78
C LEU A 39 12.82 8.58 15.25
N LEU A 40 11.59 8.82 15.71
CA LEU A 40 11.06 8.35 16.97
C LEU A 40 10.43 6.98 16.75
N ASP A 41 11.10 5.93 17.22
CA ASP A 41 10.63 4.55 17.19
C ASP A 41 9.60 4.23 18.29
N THR A 42 9.40 5.18 19.21
CA THR A 42 8.62 5.00 20.44
C THR A 42 7.25 4.36 20.21
N PRO A 43 6.44 4.75 19.21
CA PRO A 43 5.11 4.16 19.03
C PRO A 43 5.12 2.64 18.79
N TYR A 44 6.19 2.08 18.22
CA TYR A 44 6.33 0.64 17.96
C TYR A 44 7.45 -0.03 18.76
N ALA A 45 8.15 0.70 19.64
CA ALA A 45 9.29 0.18 20.40
C ALA A 45 8.94 -0.96 21.38
N PHE A 46 7.65 -1.25 21.60
CA PHE A 46 7.20 -2.42 22.36
C PHE A 46 7.20 -3.72 21.54
N GLN A 47 7.35 -3.64 20.21
CA GLN A 47 7.28 -4.79 19.32
C GLN A 47 8.63 -5.51 19.25
N GLU A 48 8.59 -6.84 19.18
CA GLU A 48 9.79 -7.69 19.09
C GLU A 48 10.64 -7.41 17.83
N ASN A 49 10.00 -6.95 16.75
CA ASN A 49 10.61 -6.61 15.47
C ASN A 49 10.92 -5.09 15.33
N ALA A 50 10.92 -4.31 16.42
CA ALA A 50 11.12 -2.85 16.35
C ALA A 50 12.41 -2.44 15.62
N ALA A 51 13.50 -3.20 15.79
CA ALA A 51 14.76 -2.97 15.08
C ALA A 51 14.59 -3.10 13.55
N ASP A 52 13.80 -4.06 13.09
CA ASP A 52 13.52 -4.27 11.66
C ASP A 52 12.65 -3.14 11.10
N ILE A 53 11.64 -2.69 11.86
CA ILE A 53 10.79 -1.54 11.47
C ILE A 53 11.66 -0.29 11.29
N SER A 54 12.52 0.00 12.28
CA SER A 54 13.50 1.09 12.21
C SER A 54 14.45 0.96 11.01
N ALA A 55 14.96 -0.24 10.74
CA ALA A 55 15.85 -0.47 9.61
C ALA A 55 15.15 -0.25 8.25
N ARG A 56 13.90 -0.71 8.10
CA ARG A 56 13.07 -0.48 6.90
C ARG A 56 12.82 1.02 6.68
N ALA A 57 12.38 1.73 7.73
CA ALA A 57 12.13 3.17 7.66
C ALA A 57 13.40 3.95 7.26
N ARG A 58 14.55 3.67 7.90
CA ARG A 58 15.84 4.28 7.51
C ARG A 58 16.20 3.99 6.06
N GLY A 59 16.01 2.74 5.62
CA GLY A 59 16.23 2.34 4.23
C GLY A 59 15.34 3.09 3.24
N TYR A 60 14.06 3.29 3.58
CA TYR A 60 13.12 4.09 2.80
C TYR A 60 13.57 5.54 2.68
N PHE A 61 13.88 6.21 3.80
CA PHE A 61 14.28 7.60 3.76
C PHE A 61 15.60 7.80 3.01
N ALA A 62 16.59 6.93 3.20
CA ALA A 62 17.87 7.02 2.48
C ALA A 62 17.69 6.82 0.97
N ARG A 63 17.00 5.75 0.55
CA ARG A 63 16.91 5.37 -0.88
C ARG A 63 15.86 6.16 -1.65
N SER A 64 14.67 6.35 -1.05
CA SER A 64 13.52 6.94 -1.73
C SER A 64 13.45 8.44 -1.53
N VAL A 65 13.71 8.94 -0.31
CA VAL A 65 13.64 10.38 -0.01
C VAL A 65 14.98 11.09 -0.24
N GLY A 66 16.10 10.39 -0.05
CA GLY A 66 17.44 10.99 -0.05
C GLY A 66 17.79 11.66 1.29
N LEU A 67 17.22 11.15 2.39
CA LEU A 67 17.40 11.67 3.74
C LEU A 67 18.01 10.60 4.66
N GLU A 68 19.18 10.88 5.23
CA GLU A 68 19.77 10.02 6.26
C GLU A 68 19.09 10.27 7.60
N VAL A 69 18.56 9.20 8.20
CA VAL A 69 17.75 9.28 9.42
C VAL A 69 18.39 8.45 10.54
N GLU A 70 18.48 9.06 11.73
CA GLU A 70 18.90 8.39 12.95
C GLU A 70 17.71 8.08 13.85
N VAL A 71 17.74 6.92 14.52
CA VAL A 71 16.74 6.57 15.54
C VAL A 71 17.22 7.14 16.86
N SER A 72 16.44 8.05 17.45
CA SER A 72 16.81 8.71 18.69
C SER A 72 15.59 9.31 19.38
N ALA A 73 15.59 9.26 20.72
CA ALA A 73 14.62 9.99 21.53
C ALA A 73 15.02 11.46 21.79
N ARG A 74 16.19 11.90 21.33
CA ARG A 74 16.70 13.26 21.52
C ARG A 74 16.43 14.13 20.29
N LEU A 75 15.55 15.12 20.43
CA LEU A 75 15.17 16.00 19.30
C LEU A 75 15.99 17.30 19.25
N GLU A 76 16.96 17.47 20.15
CA GLU A 76 17.76 18.69 20.26
C GLU A 76 18.46 18.99 18.93
N GLU A 77 18.22 20.16 18.33
CA GLU A 77 18.78 20.53 17.02
C GLU A 77 18.33 19.67 15.83
N ALA A 78 17.33 18.77 15.99
CA ALA A 78 16.75 18.08 14.85
C ALA A 78 16.12 19.10 13.89
N ASP A 79 16.41 19.02 12.60
CA ASP A 79 15.77 19.84 11.57
C ASP A 79 14.52 19.13 11.03
N TRP A 80 14.45 17.80 11.13
CA TRP A 80 13.31 16.96 10.77
C TRP A 80 13.07 15.90 11.85
N VAL A 81 11.83 15.74 12.29
CA VAL A 81 11.42 14.71 13.26
C VAL A 81 10.26 13.93 12.66
N PHE A 82 10.35 12.60 12.72
CA PHE A 82 9.31 11.71 12.26
C PHE A 82 8.95 10.67 13.31
N SER A 83 7.66 10.43 13.44
CA SER A 83 7.12 9.34 14.23
C SER A 83 5.97 8.70 13.46
N GLY A 84 5.98 7.37 13.39
CA GLY A 84 5.10 6.60 12.52
C GLY A 84 4.15 5.65 13.27
N PRO A 85 3.98 4.41 12.76
CA PRO A 85 2.90 3.50 13.13
C PRO A 85 3.14 2.85 14.50
N GLY A 86 2.12 2.22 15.08
CA GLY A 86 2.22 1.51 16.36
C GLY A 86 1.10 1.89 17.32
N SER A 87 1.40 2.06 18.60
CA SER A 87 0.41 2.37 19.63
C SER A 87 0.44 3.85 20.02
N PRO A 88 -0.68 4.60 19.84
CA PRO A 88 -0.79 5.99 20.29
C PRO A 88 -0.59 6.15 21.81
N THR A 89 -1.17 5.24 22.59
CA THR A 89 -1.16 5.28 24.05
C THR A 89 0.21 4.94 24.62
N PHE A 90 0.89 3.96 24.03
CA PHE A 90 2.27 3.64 24.39
C PHE A 90 3.21 4.82 24.10
N ALA A 91 3.09 5.43 22.91
CA ALA A 91 3.87 6.61 22.54
C ALA A 91 3.68 7.75 23.55
N LEU A 92 2.42 8.13 23.83
CA LEU A 92 2.09 9.18 24.80
C LEU A 92 2.64 8.89 26.19
N GLY A 93 2.46 7.66 26.69
CA GLY A 93 2.96 7.28 28.02
C GLY A 93 4.47 7.46 28.14
N ARG A 94 5.21 7.08 27.09
CA ARG A 94 6.68 7.20 27.06
C ARG A 94 7.14 8.63 26.85
N TRP A 95 6.54 9.38 25.93
CA TRP A 95 6.94 10.75 25.65
C TRP A 95 6.66 11.72 26.80
N THR A 96 5.52 11.58 27.47
CA THR A 96 5.20 12.36 28.67
C THR A 96 6.16 12.03 29.81
N GLY A 97 6.56 10.76 29.95
CA GLY A 97 7.51 10.33 30.99
C GLY A 97 8.99 10.67 30.73
N SER A 98 9.35 11.11 29.52
CA SER A 98 10.76 11.28 29.09
C SER A 98 11.12 12.69 28.60
N GLY A 99 10.18 13.64 28.61
CA GLY A 99 10.39 15.03 28.15
C GLY A 99 10.21 15.24 26.65
N VAL A 100 10.12 14.17 25.84
CA VAL A 100 9.91 14.24 24.39
C VAL A 100 8.60 14.97 24.05
N ALA A 101 7.54 14.81 24.85
CA ALA A 101 6.29 15.51 24.66
C ALA A 101 6.46 17.05 24.72
N ASP A 102 7.26 17.53 25.68
CA ASP A 102 7.51 18.96 25.84
C ASP A 102 8.41 19.50 24.72
N GLU A 103 9.34 18.69 24.24
CA GLU A 103 10.19 19.05 23.11
C GLU A 103 9.40 19.14 21.79
N LEU A 104 8.47 18.20 21.54
CA LEU A 104 7.56 18.27 20.39
C LEU A 104 6.67 19.53 20.45
N ARG A 105 6.12 19.85 21.64
CA ARG A 105 5.35 21.09 21.84
C ARG A 105 6.21 22.33 21.61
N ALA A 106 7.41 22.38 22.18
CA ALA A 106 8.34 23.50 22.06
C ALA A 106 8.72 23.72 20.59
N ARG A 107 8.98 22.65 19.84
CA ARG A 107 9.30 22.69 18.41
C ARG A 107 8.19 23.32 17.57
N VAL A 108 6.94 22.85 17.75
CA VAL A 108 5.78 23.41 17.02
C VAL A 108 5.56 24.88 17.40
N ARG A 109 5.63 25.23 18.69
CA ARG A 109 5.50 26.62 19.16
C ARG A 109 6.60 27.53 18.64
N ALA A 110 7.83 27.03 18.55
CA ALA A 110 8.97 27.76 18.01
C ALA A 110 8.90 27.93 16.49
N ARG A 111 7.99 27.20 15.80
CA ARG A 111 7.84 27.18 14.33
C ARG A 111 9.14 26.85 13.62
N ARG A 112 9.85 25.81 14.09
CA ARG A 112 11.17 25.44 13.55
C ARG A 112 11.22 24.00 13.07
N GLY A 113 11.79 23.84 11.88
CA GLY A 113 11.98 22.54 11.24
C GLY A 113 10.66 21.83 10.94
N ALA A 114 10.77 20.58 10.50
CA ALA A 114 9.61 19.75 10.20
C ALA A 114 9.30 18.75 11.31
N THR A 115 8.04 18.64 11.70
CA THR A 115 7.53 17.54 12.53
C THR A 115 6.52 16.75 11.72
N VAL A 116 6.79 15.47 11.50
CA VAL A 116 5.94 14.58 10.71
C VAL A 116 5.40 13.48 11.63
N LEU A 117 4.10 13.46 11.84
CA LEU A 117 3.41 12.45 12.64
C LEU A 117 2.46 11.67 11.73
N ALA A 118 2.58 10.35 11.71
CA ALA A 118 1.75 9.48 10.90
C ALA A 118 1.03 8.44 11.75
N SER A 119 -0.13 7.99 11.28
CA SER A 119 -0.90 6.89 11.88
C SER A 119 -0.99 7.06 13.41
N ALA A 120 -0.47 6.11 14.19
CA ALA A 120 -0.49 6.12 15.64
C ALA A 120 0.07 7.40 16.27
N ALA A 121 1.16 7.94 15.73
CA ALA A 121 1.73 9.19 16.20
C ALA A 121 0.83 10.39 15.85
N ALA A 122 0.15 10.38 14.69
CA ALA A 122 -0.78 11.44 14.31
C ALA A 122 -1.97 11.54 15.28
N CYS A 123 -2.48 10.40 15.79
CA CYS A 123 -3.51 10.38 16.84
C CYS A 123 -3.11 11.19 18.08
N THR A 124 -1.82 11.33 18.36
CA THR A 124 -1.31 12.04 19.54
C THR A 124 -1.31 13.56 19.40
N ALA A 125 -1.45 14.10 18.18
CA ALA A 125 -1.19 15.51 17.90
C ALA A 125 -2.24 16.48 18.47
N GLY A 126 -3.49 16.04 18.60
CA GLY A 126 -4.60 16.86 19.06
C GLY A 126 -4.67 17.03 20.58
N LEU A 127 -5.73 17.69 21.06
CA LEU A 127 -6.01 17.83 22.50
C LEU A 127 -6.31 16.48 23.18
N ALA A 128 -6.72 15.50 22.39
CA ALA A 128 -7.05 14.16 22.84
C ALA A 128 -6.70 13.12 21.77
N THR A 129 -6.53 11.88 22.22
CA THR A 129 -5.99 10.77 21.44
C THR A 129 -6.86 9.53 21.57
N VAL A 130 -7.08 8.86 20.44
CA VAL A 130 -7.81 7.59 20.38
C VAL A 130 -6.92 6.46 20.91
N PRO A 131 -7.34 5.74 21.97
CA PRO A 131 -6.69 4.51 22.42
C PRO A 131 -7.19 3.32 21.59
N VAL A 132 -6.78 3.29 20.32
CA VAL A 132 -7.38 2.41 19.30
C VAL A 132 -7.25 0.93 19.64
N TYR A 133 -6.09 0.46 20.11
CA TYR A 133 -5.91 -0.95 20.44
C TYR A 133 -6.71 -1.35 21.67
N GLU A 134 -6.81 -0.48 22.67
CA GLU A 134 -7.61 -0.69 23.86
C GLU A 134 -9.11 -0.79 23.51
N ILE A 135 -9.60 0.06 22.63
CA ILE A 135 -11.01 0.04 22.21
C ILE A 135 -11.29 -1.11 21.24
N TYR A 136 -10.49 -1.24 20.18
CA TYR A 136 -10.76 -2.17 19.08
C TYR A 136 -10.34 -3.61 19.37
N LYS A 137 -9.17 -3.82 19.98
CA LYS A 137 -8.61 -5.15 20.23
C LYS A 137 -8.91 -5.67 21.64
N VAL A 138 -8.79 -4.82 22.66
CA VAL A 138 -9.05 -5.21 24.06
C VAL A 138 -10.55 -5.15 24.40
N GLY A 139 -11.32 -4.28 23.73
CA GLY A 139 -12.77 -4.16 23.93
C GLY A 139 -13.16 -3.22 25.07
N GLN A 140 -12.30 -2.26 25.42
CA GLN A 140 -12.65 -1.21 26.39
C GLN A 140 -13.75 -0.28 25.85
N ASP A 141 -14.48 0.36 26.77
CA ASP A 141 -15.47 1.37 26.41
C ASP A 141 -14.83 2.56 25.68
N PRO A 142 -15.53 3.18 24.71
CA PRO A 142 -15.02 4.33 23.98
C PRO A 142 -14.67 5.50 24.92
N HIS A 143 -13.43 5.95 24.87
CA HIS A 143 -12.93 7.05 25.70
C HIS A 143 -11.75 7.75 25.02
N TRP A 144 -11.44 8.96 25.49
CA TRP A 144 -10.28 9.71 25.05
C TRP A 144 -9.14 9.62 26.07
N ARG A 145 -7.91 9.61 25.57
CA ARG A 145 -6.71 9.92 26.35
C ARG A 145 -6.29 11.36 26.08
N GLU A 146 -5.63 12.01 27.04
CA GLU A 146 -5.04 13.33 26.82
C GLU A 146 -3.96 13.26 25.74
N GLY A 147 -4.01 14.19 24.77
CA GLY A 147 -3.06 14.26 23.67
C GLY A 147 -1.88 15.19 23.95
N LEU A 148 -1.02 15.38 22.95
CA LEU A 148 0.10 16.32 23.01
C LEU A 148 -0.34 17.78 22.90
N ASP A 149 -1.53 18.01 22.35
CA ASP A 149 -2.11 19.32 22.10
C ASP A 149 -1.18 20.27 21.31
N LEU A 150 -0.67 19.76 20.19
CA LEU A 150 0.17 20.52 19.27
C LEU A 150 -0.65 21.53 18.44
N LEU A 151 -1.97 21.35 18.39
CA LEU A 151 -2.88 22.10 17.53
C LEU A 151 -3.49 23.33 18.21
N GLU A 152 -3.68 23.32 19.53
CA GLU A 152 -4.20 24.49 20.25
C GLU A 152 -3.34 25.75 20.06
N PRO A 153 -2.00 25.71 20.10
CA PRO A 153 -1.15 26.88 19.80
C PRO A 153 -1.33 27.43 18.38
N LEU A 154 -1.90 26.65 17.47
CA LEU A 154 -2.21 27.03 16.09
C LEU A 154 -3.66 27.54 15.94
N GLY A 155 -4.40 27.65 17.05
CA GLY A 155 -5.80 28.10 17.07
C GLY A 155 -6.81 27.00 16.74
N LEU A 156 -6.41 25.73 16.77
CA LEU A 156 -7.26 24.59 16.45
C LEU A 156 -7.45 23.70 17.68
N ARG A 157 -8.64 23.75 18.29
CA ARG A 157 -9.04 22.78 19.31
C ARG A 157 -9.57 21.53 18.62
N ALA A 158 -8.67 20.64 18.19
CA ALA A 158 -9.04 19.46 17.43
C ALA A 158 -8.42 18.16 17.97
N VAL A 159 -9.08 17.05 17.66
CA VAL A 159 -8.49 15.71 17.69
C VAL A 159 -8.14 15.29 16.27
N VAL A 160 -7.12 14.44 16.12
CA VAL A 160 -6.71 13.90 14.81
C VAL A 160 -7.10 12.43 14.75
N ILE A 161 -7.81 12.06 13.69
CA ILE A 161 -8.18 10.68 13.39
C ILE A 161 -7.57 10.30 12.04
N PRO A 162 -6.41 9.60 12.05
CA PRO A 162 -5.83 9.01 10.85
C PRO A 162 -6.66 7.80 10.40
N HIS A 163 -6.29 7.17 9.28
CA HIS A 163 -7.05 6.05 8.69
C HIS A 163 -8.56 6.37 8.64
N PHE A 164 -8.93 7.56 8.18
CA PHE A 164 -10.30 8.04 8.35
C PHE A 164 -11.30 7.27 7.47
N ASP A 165 -10.89 6.91 6.27
CA ASP A 165 -11.67 6.16 5.28
C ASP A 165 -11.39 4.65 5.27
N ASN A 166 -10.62 4.13 6.24
CA ASN A 166 -10.21 2.73 6.25
C ASN A 166 -11.39 1.76 6.21
N ALA A 167 -11.24 0.70 5.42
CA ALA A 167 -12.31 -0.24 5.09
C ALA A 167 -11.89 -1.71 5.25
N GLU A 168 -10.87 -1.97 6.07
CA GLU A 168 -10.28 -3.30 6.25
C GLU A 168 -11.20 -4.32 6.91
N GLY A 169 -12.23 -3.85 7.63
CA GLY A 169 -13.14 -4.71 8.38
C GLY A 169 -13.94 -5.67 7.51
N GLY A 170 -14.09 -5.39 6.20
CA GLY A 170 -14.87 -6.19 5.25
C GLY A 170 -16.36 -6.29 5.60
N THR A 171 -16.68 -7.09 6.62
CA THR A 171 -18.02 -7.31 7.15
C THR A 171 -18.49 -6.29 8.19
N HIS A 172 -17.59 -5.44 8.70
CA HIS A 172 -17.92 -4.43 9.71
C HIS A 172 -17.25 -3.08 9.44
N ASP A 173 -17.84 -2.02 10.01
CA ASP A 173 -17.35 -0.65 9.88
C ASP A 173 -16.05 -0.48 10.67
N THR A 174 -14.95 -0.24 9.95
CA THR A 174 -13.63 0.04 10.51
C THR A 174 -13.19 1.47 10.31
N ARG A 175 -14.00 2.30 9.63
CA ARG A 175 -13.70 3.71 9.37
C ARG A 175 -13.29 4.43 10.64
N TYR A 176 -12.52 5.50 10.49
CA TYR A 176 -12.12 6.38 11.58
C TYR A 176 -11.18 5.70 12.59
N CYS A 177 -10.09 5.12 12.09
CA CYS A 177 -9.09 4.44 12.93
C CYS A 177 -9.71 3.26 13.73
N TYR A 178 -10.38 2.34 13.04
CA TYR A 178 -11.02 1.13 13.60
C TYR A 178 -12.17 1.38 14.59
N LEU A 179 -12.61 2.62 14.76
CA LEU A 179 -13.72 2.95 15.64
C LEU A 179 -15.07 2.56 15.03
N GLY A 180 -15.25 2.85 13.74
CA GLY A 180 -16.54 2.87 13.05
C GLY A 180 -17.43 4.04 13.50
N GLU A 181 -18.46 4.35 12.72
CA GLU A 181 -19.35 5.51 12.95
C GLU A 181 -19.94 5.54 14.36
N ARG A 182 -20.35 4.37 14.86
CA ARG A 182 -21.02 4.27 16.16
C ARG A 182 -20.11 4.72 17.30
N ARG A 183 -18.85 4.25 17.33
CA ARG A 183 -17.92 4.59 18.43
C ARG A 183 -17.41 6.01 18.29
N LEU A 184 -17.09 6.45 17.07
CA LEU A 184 -16.65 7.84 16.85
C LEU A 184 -17.72 8.83 17.30
N SER A 185 -18.99 8.62 16.92
CA SER A 185 -20.07 9.54 17.31
C SER A 185 -20.22 9.66 18.83
N LEU A 186 -20.14 8.55 19.56
CA LEU A 186 -20.14 8.56 21.03
C LEU A 186 -18.95 9.32 21.60
N MET A 187 -17.77 9.14 21.01
CA MET A 187 -16.56 9.83 21.45
C MET A 187 -16.59 11.32 21.14
N GLU A 188 -17.19 11.75 20.02
CA GLU A 188 -17.38 13.18 19.71
C GLU A 188 -18.17 13.91 20.80
N ASP A 189 -19.16 13.24 21.42
CA ASP A 189 -19.95 13.81 22.53
C ASP A 189 -19.15 14.00 23.82
N LEU A 190 -18.04 13.27 23.98
CA LEU A 190 -17.13 13.39 25.13
C LEU A 190 -16.11 14.53 24.98
N LEU A 191 -16.01 15.13 23.79
CA LEU A 191 -15.09 16.24 23.54
C LEU A 191 -15.67 17.58 24.05
N PRO A 192 -14.82 18.58 24.33
CA PRO A 192 -15.27 19.94 24.60
C PRO A 192 -16.21 20.44 23.48
N PRO A 193 -17.24 21.25 23.79
CA PRO A 193 -18.28 21.59 22.81
C PRO A 193 -17.78 22.23 21.52
N ASP A 194 -16.71 23.00 21.60
CA ASP A 194 -16.05 23.72 20.50
C ASP A 194 -14.91 22.94 19.82
N ALA A 195 -14.59 21.74 20.33
CA ALA A 195 -13.63 20.85 19.69
C ALA A 195 -14.24 20.16 18.46
N PHE A 196 -13.38 19.70 17.56
CA PHE A 196 -13.76 19.03 16.32
C PHE A 196 -12.73 17.96 15.92
N VAL A 197 -13.11 17.13 14.95
CA VAL A 197 -12.29 16.04 14.40
C VAL A 197 -11.63 16.50 13.10
N LEU A 198 -10.33 16.31 13.01
CA LEU A 198 -9.56 16.30 11.77
C LEU A 198 -9.36 14.85 11.33
N GLY A 199 -10.21 14.40 10.41
CA GLY A 199 -10.11 13.11 9.76
C GLY A 199 -9.13 13.15 8.60
N ILE A 200 -8.12 12.27 8.60
CA ILE A 200 -7.14 12.17 7.52
C ILE A 200 -7.24 10.78 6.92
N ASP A 201 -7.63 10.72 5.64
CA ASP A 201 -7.77 9.47 4.90
C ASP A 201 -6.42 8.76 4.75
N GLU A 202 -6.46 7.46 4.45
CA GLU A 202 -5.27 6.66 4.16
C GLU A 202 -4.50 7.24 2.96
N HIS A 203 -3.18 7.05 2.98
CA HIS A 203 -2.27 7.63 1.97
C HIS A 203 -2.51 9.13 1.70
N THR A 204 -2.88 9.89 2.74
CA THR A 204 -3.11 11.34 2.68
C THR A 204 -2.30 12.06 3.77
N ALA A 205 -1.78 13.24 3.43
CA ALA A 205 -1.04 14.11 4.34
C ALA A 205 -1.68 15.50 4.40
N VAL A 206 -1.82 16.03 5.60
CA VAL A 206 -2.14 17.43 5.87
C VAL A 206 -0.86 18.13 6.27
N ILE A 207 -0.43 19.09 5.44
CA ILE A 207 0.79 19.87 5.63
C ILE A 207 0.38 21.26 6.13
N ILE A 208 0.85 21.63 7.31
CA ILE A 208 0.62 22.92 7.94
C ILE A 208 1.93 23.71 7.92
N ASP A 209 1.98 24.75 7.10
CA ASP A 209 3.04 25.77 7.15
C ASP A 209 2.82 26.62 8.41
N LEU A 210 3.74 26.51 9.37
CA LEU A 210 3.61 27.16 10.67
C LEU A 210 3.90 28.66 10.60
N GLU A 211 4.58 29.13 9.56
CA GLU A 211 4.89 30.55 9.34
C GLU A 211 3.72 31.28 8.71
N ASN A 212 3.21 30.74 7.60
CA ASN A 212 2.15 31.36 6.80
C ASN A 212 0.74 30.95 7.27
N GLY A 213 0.64 29.91 8.11
CA GLY A 213 -0.63 29.36 8.54
C GLY A 213 -1.41 28.69 7.41
N GLU A 214 -0.74 28.32 6.32
CA GLU A 214 -1.34 27.62 5.19
C GLU A 214 -1.47 26.12 5.48
N VAL A 215 -2.62 25.56 5.11
CA VAL A 215 -2.95 24.15 5.28
C VAL A 215 -3.22 23.56 3.91
N THR A 216 -2.40 22.61 3.48
CA THR A 216 -2.57 21.92 2.19
C THR A 216 -2.79 20.43 2.40
N VAL A 217 -3.65 19.85 1.57
CA VAL A 217 -3.92 18.41 1.55
C VAL A 217 -3.19 17.80 0.37
N ALA A 218 -2.39 16.77 0.62
CA ALA A 218 -1.61 16.05 -0.38
C ALA A 218 -1.84 14.54 -0.24
N GLY A 219 -1.55 13.77 -1.28
CA GLY A 219 -1.80 12.32 -1.32
C GLY A 219 -3.07 11.98 -2.11
N ARG A 220 -3.76 10.92 -1.71
CA ARG A 220 -4.82 10.30 -2.53
C ARG A 220 -6.25 10.62 -2.09
N GLY A 221 -6.45 10.77 -0.78
CA GLY A 221 -7.77 10.99 -0.19
C GLY A 221 -8.00 12.46 0.12
N ALA A 222 -8.56 12.72 1.29
CA ALA A 222 -8.96 14.03 1.73
C ALA A 222 -8.68 14.28 3.22
N LEU A 223 -8.77 15.56 3.58
CA LEU A 223 -8.95 15.99 4.96
C LEU A 223 -10.44 16.23 5.20
N THR A 224 -10.99 15.58 6.21
CA THR A 224 -12.37 15.81 6.67
C THR A 224 -12.34 16.63 7.96
N VAL A 225 -12.98 17.80 7.95
CA VAL A 225 -13.25 18.59 9.16
C VAL A 225 -14.65 18.26 9.63
N ARG A 226 -14.77 17.53 10.74
CA ARG A 226 -16.04 16.99 11.25
C ARG A 226 -16.34 17.51 12.66
N ARG A 227 -17.59 17.89 12.91
CA ARG A 227 -18.08 18.26 14.24
C ARG A 227 -19.58 17.97 14.36
N ARG A 228 -19.96 17.11 15.31
CA ARG A 228 -21.37 16.87 15.71
C ARG A 228 -22.29 16.57 14.51
N GLY A 229 -21.89 15.60 13.70
CA GLY A 229 -22.68 15.14 12.54
C GLY A 229 -22.63 16.05 11.31
N SER A 230 -21.94 17.19 11.36
CA SER A 230 -21.59 17.99 10.18
C SER A 230 -20.15 17.72 9.78
N GLN A 231 -19.89 17.64 8.48
CA GLN A 231 -18.54 17.48 7.96
C GLN A 231 -18.33 18.24 6.66
N VAL A 232 -17.11 18.76 6.49
CA VAL A 232 -16.64 19.36 5.24
C VAL A 232 -15.36 18.64 4.81
N VAL A 233 -15.30 18.29 3.53
CA VAL A 233 -14.19 17.54 2.94
C VAL A 233 -13.33 18.47 2.09
N LEU A 234 -12.02 18.44 2.33
CA LEU A 234 -11.00 19.12 1.54
C LEU A 234 -10.18 18.06 0.79
N PRO A 235 -10.37 17.90 -0.53
CA PRO A 235 -9.67 16.88 -1.30
C PRO A 235 -8.18 17.20 -1.45
N ALA A 236 -7.37 16.18 -1.72
CA ALA A 236 -5.97 16.35 -2.10
C ALA A 236 -5.79 17.34 -3.28
N GLY A 237 -4.71 18.13 -3.22
CA GLY A 237 -4.46 19.28 -4.10
C GLY A 237 -5.22 20.55 -3.70
N GLY A 238 -6.14 20.45 -2.75
CA GLY A 238 -6.80 21.56 -2.10
C GLY A 238 -6.08 22.06 -0.85
N GLY A 239 -6.63 23.10 -0.25
CA GLY A 239 -6.13 23.66 1.00
C GLY A 239 -6.86 24.93 1.41
N THR A 240 -6.53 25.44 2.59
CA THR A 240 -7.03 26.68 3.15
C THR A 240 -6.01 27.25 4.15
N ASP A 241 -6.41 28.18 5.01
CA ASP A 241 -5.59 28.64 6.13
C ASP A 241 -6.10 28.04 7.47
N LEU A 242 -5.30 28.13 8.53
CA LEU A 242 -5.69 27.68 9.88
C LEU A 242 -7.03 28.30 10.33
N ALA A 243 -7.25 29.59 10.03
CA ALA A 243 -8.52 30.25 10.31
C ALA A 243 -9.69 29.63 9.53
N GLY A 244 -9.44 29.15 8.31
CA GLY A 244 -10.36 28.42 7.44
C GLY A 244 -10.77 27.10 8.02
N ILE A 245 -9.82 26.30 8.51
CA ILE A 245 -10.12 25.06 9.24
C ILE A 245 -11.07 25.36 10.42
N GLY A 246 -10.77 26.40 11.21
CA GLY A 246 -11.64 26.82 12.31
C GLY A 246 -13.05 27.27 11.88
N ARG A 247 -13.19 27.91 10.71
CA ARG A 247 -14.51 28.27 10.14
C ARG A 247 -15.27 27.03 9.66
N LEU A 248 -14.60 26.09 8.99
CA LEU A 248 -15.19 24.83 8.55
C LEU A 248 -15.74 24.03 9.73
N ALA A 249 -14.98 23.96 10.83
CA ALA A 249 -15.43 23.33 12.07
C ALA A 249 -16.68 23.98 12.69
N ARG A 250 -16.98 25.24 12.37
CA ARG A 250 -18.19 25.95 12.78
C ARG A 250 -19.31 25.91 11.74
N GLY A 251 -19.15 25.14 10.66
CA GLY A 251 -20.12 25.05 9.55
C GLY A 251 -20.08 26.23 8.57
N GLY A 252 -19.03 27.07 8.64
CA GLY A 252 -18.82 28.17 7.70
C GLY A 252 -18.03 27.73 6.44
N ALA A 253 -17.98 28.61 5.44
CA ALA A 253 -17.14 28.42 4.26
C ALA A 253 -15.67 28.80 4.50
N PRO A 254 -14.70 28.21 3.76
CA PRO A 254 -13.31 28.66 3.80
C PRO A 254 -13.20 30.06 3.17
N ALA A 255 -12.51 31.01 3.81
CA ALA A 255 -12.31 32.34 3.23
C ALA A 255 -11.22 32.36 2.15
N ARG A 256 -10.28 31.41 2.22
CA ARG A 256 -9.22 31.20 1.25
C ARG A 256 -9.22 29.74 0.82
N VAL A 257 -9.40 29.49 -0.48
CA VAL A 257 -9.26 28.16 -1.07
C VAL A 257 -7.93 28.14 -1.80
N LEU A 258 -6.98 27.36 -1.30
CA LEU A 258 -5.76 27.05 -2.02
C LEU A 258 -6.11 25.96 -3.03
N ARG A 259 -6.02 26.26 -4.32
CA ARG A 259 -5.96 25.24 -5.37
C ARG A 259 -4.52 25.15 -5.82
N GLN A 260 -3.90 23.99 -5.71
CA GLN A 260 -2.65 23.77 -6.43
C GLN A 260 -2.93 23.86 -7.94
N ALA A 261 -2.35 24.87 -8.59
CA ALA A 261 -2.38 25.01 -10.03
C ALA A 261 -1.32 24.07 -10.63
N GLY A 262 -1.72 22.83 -10.86
CA GLY A 262 -0.92 21.81 -11.54
C GLY A 262 -1.84 20.76 -12.17
N PRO A 263 -1.37 19.98 -13.16
CA PRO A 263 -2.10 18.79 -13.58
C PRO A 263 -2.42 17.94 -12.35
N PRO A 264 -3.60 17.30 -12.26
CA PRO A 264 -3.93 16.44 -11.15
C PRO A 264 -2.78 15.44 -10.96
N ALA A 265 -2.30 15.32 -9.71
CA ALA A 265 -1.28 14.33 -9.40
C ALA A 265 -1.75 12.98 -9.96
N PRO A 266 -0.90 12.23 -10.68
CA PRO A 266 -1.29 10.96 -11.23
C PRO A 266 -1.87 10.10 -10.11
N ARG A 267 -2.98 9.42 -10.39
CA ARG A 267 -3.62 8.53 -9.43
C ARG A 267 -2.58 7.49 -9.01
N GLN A 268 -2.08 7.61 -7.78
CA GLN A 268 -1.21 6.62 -7.19
C GLN A 268 -2.06 5.38 -6.89
N VAL A 269 -1.59 4.20 -7.28
CA VAL A 269 -2.31 2.91 -7.18
C VAL A 269 -1.80 2.17 -5.93
N THR A 270 -2.66 1.57 -5.11
CA THR A 270 -2.20 0.77 -3.95
C THR A 270 -1.55 -0.52 -4.42
N LEU A 271 -0.73 -1.15 -3.58
CA LEU A 271 -0.25 -2.50 -3.86
C LEU A 271 -1.40 -3.50 -4.06
N GLU A 272 -2.52 -3.34 -3.34
CA GLU A 272 -3.70 -4.19 -3.50
C GLU A 272 -4.37 -4.01 -4.87
N GLU A 273 -4.59 -2.77 -5.31
CA GLU A 273 -5.12 -2.47 -6.65
C GLU A 273 -4.17 -3.04 -7.73
N THR A 274 -2.86 -2.84 -7.58
CA THR A 274 -1.85 -3.39 -8.47
C THR A 274 -1.90 -4.92 -8.51
N ALA A 275 -2.01 -5.60 -7.36
CA ALA A 275 -2.10 -7.05 -7.31
C ALA A 275 -3.34 -7.59 -8.05
N ARG A 276 -4.51 -6.94 -7.85
CA ARG A 276 -5.76 -7.29 -8.54
C ARG A 276 -5.65 -7.08 -10.06
N ASP A 277 -5.02 -6.00 -10.48
CA ASP A 277 -4.85 -5.70 -11.91
C ASP A 277 -3.87 -6.67 -12.56
N ARG A 278 -2.75 -7.00 -11.90
CA ARG A 278 -1.82 -8.03 -12.38
C ARG A 278 -2.46 -9.42 -12.45
N GLU A 279 -3.32 -9.77 -11.50
CA GLU A 279 -4.11 -11.01 -11.58
C GLU A 279 -5.03 -11.03 -12.81
N ARG A 280 -5.70 -9.90 -13.08
CA ARG A 280 -6.56 -9.74 -14.27
C ARG A 280 -5.76 -9.83 -15.57
N ASP A 281 -4.58 -9.24 -15.61
CA ASP A 281 -3.68 -9.26 -16.76
C ASP A 281 -3.21 -10.68 -17.06
N VAL A 282 -2.81 -11.44 -16.04
CA VAL A 282 -2.47 -12.86 -16.20
C VAL A 282 -3.66 -13.63 -16.76
N ARG A 283 -4.86 -13.52 -16.16
CA ARG A 283 -6.07 -14.23 -16.65
C ARG A 283 -6.39 -13.90 -18.11
N THR A 284 -6.22 -12.64 -18.49
CA THR A 284 -6.45 -12.17 -19.86
C THR A 284 -5.40 -12.74 -20.83
N ALA A 285 -4.13 -12.73 -20.43
CA ALA A 285 -3.03 -13.29 -21.22
C ALA A 285 -3.19 -14.81 -21.42
N LEU A 286 -3.63 -15.54 -20.39
CA LEU A 286 -3.90 -16.96 -20.47
C LEU A 286 -5.04 -17.31 -21.42
N THR A 287 -6.14 -16.53 -21.41
CA THR A 287 -7.24 -16.69 -22.38
C THR A 287 -6.76 -16.49 -23.83
N ARG A 288 -5.72 -15.68 -24.04
CA ARG A 288 -5.12 -15.43 -25.36
C ARG A 288 -3.95 -16.36 -25.70
N HIS A 289 -3.65 -17.32 -24.83
CA HIS A 289 -2.47 -18.18 -24.93
C HIS A 289 -1.13 -17.43 -25.02
N ASP A 290 -1.07 -16.20 -24.47
CA ASP A 290 0.14 -15.38 -24.42
C ASP A 290 0.87 -15.60 -23.08
N THR A 291 1.69 -16.65 -23.03
CA THR A 291 2.46 -17.00 -21.82
C THR A 291 3.52 -15.94 -21.48
N ALA A 292 4.06 -15.24 -22.48
CA ALA A 292 5.06 -14.19 -22.27
C ALA A 292 4.46 -12.98 -21.55
N ALA A 293 3.26 -12.55 -21.97
CA ALA A 293 2.52 -11.48 -21.29
C ALA A 293 2.13 -11.89 -19.86
N ALA A 294 1.71 -13.14 -19.66
CA ALA A 294 1.37 -13.65 -18.33
C ALA A 294 2.57 -13.65 -17.37
N VAL A 295 3.75 -14.12 -17.82
CA VAL A 295 4.99 -14.08 -17.03
C VAL A 295 5.41 -12.64 -16.72
N ARG A 296 5.28 -11.71 -17.68
CA ARG A 296 5.62 -10.30 -17.46
C ARG A 296 4.75 -9.68 -16.37
N ALA A 297 3.44 -9.91 -16.39
CA ALA A 297 2.54 -9.41 -15.35
C ALA A 297 2.89 -9.95 -13.94
N VAL A 298 3.37 -11.20 -13.84
CA VAL A 298 3.87 -11.77 -12.57
C VAL A 298 5.15 -11.09 -12.10
N LEU A 299 6.10 -10.83 -13.00
CA LEU A 299 7.35 -10.12 -12.66
C LEU A 299 7.08 -8.65 -12.28
N ASP A 300 6.15 -8.00 -12.96
CA ASP A 300 5.73 -6.64 -12.63
C ASP A 300 5.12 -6.58 -11.21
N LEU A 301 4.32 -7.58 -10.82
CA LEU A 301 3.81 -7.68 -9.44
C LEU A 301 4.93 -7.87 -8.41
N GLU A 302 5.95 -8.68 -8.73
CA GLU A 302 7.10 -8.89 -7.84
C GLU A 302 7.88 -7.59 -7.62
N ALA A 303 8.14 -6.82 -8.68
CA ALA A 303 8.83 -5.54 -8.59
C ALA A 303 8.04 -4.51 -7.74
N GLU A 304 6.71 -4.51 -7.86
CA GLU A 304 5.85 -3.66 -7.04
C GLU A 304 5.89 -4.10 -5.56
N ILE A 305 5.82 -5.40 -5.26
CA ILE A 305 5.98 -5.91 -3.88
C ILE A 305 7.29 -5.43 -3.26
N VAL A 306 8.40 -5.44 -4.01
CA VAL A 306 9.70 -4.92 -3.53
C VAL A 306 9.63 -3.42 -3.23
N THR A 307 9.01 -2.65 -4.12
CA THR A 307 8.87 -1.19 -3.99
C THR A 307 8.07 -0.81 -2.75
N TRP A 308 7.03 -1.58 -2.44
CA TRP A 308 6.17 -1.40 -1.27
C TRP A 308 6.67 -2.09 0.00
N SER A 309 7.74 -2.90 -0.07
CA SER A 309 8.25 -3.68 1.07
C SER A 309 8.82 -2.83 2.23
N ALA A 310 9.08 -1.55 1.96
CA ALA A 310 9.57 -0.63 2.96
C ALA A 310 8.44 0.02 3.79
N ASP A 311 7.19 -0.14 3.35
CA ASP A 311 6.03 0.35 4.08
C ASP A 311 5.94 -0.36 5.44
N THR A 312 6.00 0.42 6.52
CA THR A 312 6.08 -0.05 7.90
C THR A 312 4.72 -0.30 8.54
N GLU A 313 3.65 0.04 7.83
CA GLU A 313 2.28 -0.16 8.28
C GLU A 313 1.93 -1.65 8.25
N GLU A 314 1.82 -2.27 9.42
CA GLU A 314 1.57 -3.71 9.55
C GLU A 314 0.10 -4.09 9.35
N ASP A 315 -0.82 -3.14 9.50
CA ASP A 315 -2.26 -3.41 9.41
C ASP A 315 -2.74 -3.58 7.95
N ALA A 316 -1.99 -3.02 6.99
CA ALA A 316 -2.21 -3.27 5.57
C ALA A 316 -1.60 -4.62 5.18
N GLY A 317 -2.39 -5.69 5.23
CA GLY A 317 -2.08 -7.01 4.65
C GLY A 317 -1.67 -7.00 3.17
N GLY A 318 -1.54 -5.84 2.53
CA GLY A 318 -1.20 -5.64 1.12
C GLY A 318 0.05 -6.37 0.67
N VAL A 319 1.17 -6.34 1.41
CA VAL A 319 2.41 -7.03 0.98
C VAL A 319 2.28 -8.54 1.04
N ASP A 320 1.74 -9.08 2.13
CA ASP A 320 1.56 -10.52 2.31
C ASP A 320 0.46 -11.08 1.40
N ASP A 321 -0.62 -10.34 1.21
CA ASP A 321 -1.68 -10.67 0.27
C ASP A 321 -1.17 -10.61 -1.17
N ALA A 322 -0.42 -9.58 -1.54
CA ALA A 322 0.22 -9.51 -2.86
C ALA A 322 1.20 -10.66 -3.08
N ARG A 323 2.00 -11.06 -2.08
CA ARG A 323 2.85 -12.26 -2.15
C ARG A 323 2.02 -13.54 -2.29
N ARG A 324 0.87 -13.65 -1.63
CA ARG A 324 -0.04 -14.79 -1.77
C ARG A 324 -0.61 -14.85 -3.19
N THR A 325 -1.02 -13.72 -3.74
CA THR A 325 -1.45 -13.58 -5.14
C THR A 325 -0.33 -13.97 -6.10
N LEU A 326 0.89 -13.45 -5.90
CA LEU A 326 2.06 -13.79 -6.70
C LEU A 326 2.31 -15.31 -6.71
N ARG A 327 2.30 -15.96 -5.55
CA ARG A 327 2.48 -17.42 -5.42
C ARG A 327 1.36 -18.19 -6.14
N SER A 328 0.12 -17.74 -6.03
CA SER A 328 -1.02 -18.31 -6.75
C SER A 328 -0.84 -18.22 -8.27
N LEU A 329 -0.45 -17.04 -8.78
CA LEU A 329 -0.19 -16.83 -10.20
C LEU A 329 0.97 -17.69 -10.71
N ILE A 330 2.06 -17.83 -9.93
CA ILE A 330 3.17 -18.74 -10.25
C ILE A 330 2.67 -20.20 -10.32
N ALA A 331 1.81 -20.64 -9.40
CA ALA A 331 1.25 -21.98 -9.42
C ALA A 331 0.36 -22.22 -10.65
N VAL A 332 -0.45 -21.23 -11.05
CA VAL A 332 -1.25 -21.29 -12.29
C VAL A 332 -0.35 -21.43 -13.52
N LEU A 333 0.71 -20.63 -13.62
CA LEU A 333 1.69 -20.75 -14.71
C LEU A 333 2.42 -22.10 -14.69
N GLY A 334 2.77 -22.60 -13.50
CA GLY A 334 3.38 -23.92 -13.31
C GLY A 334 2.47 -25.06 -13.78
N GLY A 335 1.17 -25.01 -13.47
CA GLY A 335 0.19 -25.99 -13.93
C GLY A 335 -0.01 -26.01 -15.45
N LEU A 336 0.20 -24.87 -16.12
CA LEU A 336 0.19 -24.81 -17.59
C LEU A 336 1.49 -25.33 -18.21
N ALA A 337 2.60 -25.13 -17.51
CA ALA A 337 3.88 -25.74 -17.84
C ALA A 337 3.93 -27.25 -17.54
N ASP A 338 2.91 -27.79 -16.86
CA ASP A 338 2.88 -29.19 -16.45
C ASP A 338 2.94 -30.12 -17.67
N THR A 339 3.94 -30.99 -17.59
CA THR A 339 4.67 -31.59 -18.69
C THR A 339 4.00 -32.87 -19.16
N VAL A 340 2.80 -32.77 -19.74
CA VAL A 340 2.32 -33.86 -20.58
C VAL A 340 3.13 -33.81 -21.86
N ASP A 341 3.82 -34.92 -22.19
CA ASP A 341 4.55 -35.05 -23.46
C ASP A 341 3.62 -34.56 -24.59
N PRO A 342 4.06 -33.67 -25.49
CA PRO A 342 3.25 -33.25 -26.63
C PRO A 342 2.60 -34.43 -27.37
N ARG A 343 3.26 -35.59 -27.37
CA ARG A 343 2.71 -36.86 -27.85
C ARG A 343 1.50 -37.33 -27.02
N ASP A 344 1.60 -37.37 -25.70
CA ASP A 344 0.51 -37.83 -24.83
C ASP A 344 -0.70 -36.89 -24.88
N ARG A 345 -0.49 -35.57 -25.08
CA ARG A 345 -1.60 -34.62 -25.30
C ARG A 345 -2.33 -34.87 -26.62
N LEU A 346 -1.60 -35.25 -27.67
CA LEU A 346 -2.15 -35.43 -29.01
C LEU A 346 -2.64 -36.87 -29.27
N ALA A 347 -2.22 -37.84 -28.46
CA ALA A 347 -2.56 -39.26 -28.64
C ALA A 347 -4.06 -39.55 -28.78
N PRO A 348 -4.98 -38.97 -27.96
CA PRO A 348 -6.41 -39.24 -28.08
C PRO A 348 -7.03 -38.82 -29.42
N MET A 349 -6.41 -37.86 -30.11
CA MET A 349 -6.84 -37.40 -31.44
C MET A 349 -6.10 -38.14 -32.55
N VAL A 350 -4.79 -38.34 -32.40
CA VAL A 350 -3.93 -38.92 -33.45
C VAL A 350 -4.17 -40.42 -33.61
N GLU A 351 -4.34 -41.17 -32.52
CA GLU A 351 -4.48 -42.63 -32.57
C GLU A 351 -5.73 -43.08 -33.35
N PRO A 352 -6.94 -42.50 -33.14
CA PRO A 352 -8.10 -42.82 -33.97
C PRO A 352 -7.88 -42.47 -35.45
N LEU A 353 -7.17 -41.38 -35.76
CA LEU A 353 -6.86 -41.00 -37.14
C LEU A 353 -5.89 -41.98 -37.80
N LEU A 354 -4.95 -42.57 -37.05
CA LEU A 354 -4.08 -43.64 -37.54
C LEU A 354 -4.86 -44.93 -37.81
N VAL A 355 -5.85 -45.27 -36.96
CA VAL A 355 -6.75 -46.41 -37.18
C VAL A 355 -7.58 -46.20 -38.46
N LEU A 356 -8.19 -45.03 -38.62
CA LEU A 356 -8.94 -44.65 -39.82
C LEU A 356 -8.05 -44.71 -41.07
N ARG A 357 -6.81 -44.22 -40.98
CA ARG A 357 -5.84 -44.34 -42.08
C ARG A 357 -5.59 -45.80 -42.46
N GLY A 358 -5.48 -46.70 -41.48
CA GLY A 358 -5.33 -48.14 -41.69
C GLY A 358 -6.55 -48.78 -42.37
N GLU A 359 -7.76 -48.38 -41.99
CA GLU A 359 -9.00 -48.82 -42.64
C GLU A 359 -9.11 -48.38 -44.10
N LEU A 360 -8.75 -47.12 -44.37
CA LEU A 360 -8.72 -46.57 -45.73
C LEU A 360 -7.74 -47.35 -46.62
N ARG A 361 -6.55 -47.70 -46.10
CA ARG A 361 -5.58 -48.54 -46.83
C ARG A 361 -6.11 -49.95 -47.10
N ARG A 362 -6.74 -50.61 -46.11
CA ARG A 362 -7.37 -51.94 -46.30
C ARG A 362 -8.49 -51.93 -47.33
N SER A 363 -9.15 -50.78 -47.47
CA SER A 363 -10.22 -50.56 -48.45
C SER A 363 -9.71 -50.06 -49.81
N HIS A 364 -8.39 -50.12 -50.05
CA HIS A 364 -7.72 -49.64 -51.27
C HIS A 364 -7.92 -48.14 -51.58
N ARG A 365 -8.27 -47.31 -50.58
CA ARG A 365 -8.43 -45.86 -50.68
C ARG A 365 -7.14 -45.13 -50.31
N TYR A 366 -6.10 -45.35 -51.11
CA TYR A 366 -4.75 -44.83 -50.84
C TYR A 366 -4.67 -43.30 -50.94
N ASP A 367 -5.42 -42.69 -51.86
CA ASP A 367 -5.58 -41.25 -52.04
C ASP A 367 -5.99 -40.53 -50.75
N LEU A 368 -7.01 -41.05 -50.07
CA LEU A 368 -7.50 -40.49 -48.81
C LEU A 368 -6.56 -40.76 -47.63
N ALA A 369 -5.91 -41.93 -47.61
CA ALA A 369 -4.94 -42.27 -46.57
C ALA A 369 -3.71 -41.34 -46.63
N ASP A 370 -3.24 -40.99 -47.82
CA ASP A 370 -2.12 -40.08 -48.03
C ASP A 370 -2.51 -38.63 -47.72
N ALA A 371 -3.72 -38.21 -48.09
CA ALA A 371 -4.25 -36.91 -47.71
C ALA A 371 -4.32 -36.74 -46.18
N LEU A 372 -4.74 -37.77 -45.44
CA LEU A 372 -4.77 -37.77 -43.99
C LEU A 372 -3.36 -37.69 -43.37
N ARG A 373 -2.37 -38.39 -43.95
CA ARG A 373 -0.96 -38.29 -43.54
C ARG A 373 -0.41 -36.88 -43.76
N ALA A 374 -0.72 -36.26 -44.89
CA ALA A 374 -0.30 -34.89 -45.20
C ALA A 374 -0.93 -33.88 -44.23
N ALA A 375 -2.21 -34.04 -43.89
CA ALA A 375 -2.91 -33.22 -42.90
C ALA A 375 -2.29 -33.35 -41.49
N LEU A 376 -1.98 -34.56 -41.04
CA LEU A 376 -1.27 -34.79 -39.78
C LEU A 376 0.12 -34.15 -39.79
N SER A 377 0.85 -34.26 -40.90
CA SER A 377 2.19 -33.66 -41.05
C SER A 377 2.14 -32.13 -41.02
N ALA A 378 1.14 -31.52 -41.67
CA ALA A 378 0.90 -30.08 -41.62
C ALA A 378 0.56 -29.60 -40.19
N GLY A 379 -0.08 -30.46 -39.39
CA GLY A 379 -0.33 -30.25 -37.97
C GLY A 379 0.87 -30.57 -37.04
N GLY A 380 2.04 -30.87 -37.59
CA GLY A 380 3.26 -31.14 -36.81
C GLY A 380 3.40 -32.59 -36.29
N VAL A 381 2.58 -33.52 -36.79
CA VAL A 381 2.64 -34.96 -36.46
C VAL A 381 3.31 -35.74 -37.59
N VAL A 382 4.50 -36.28 -37.33
CA VAL A 382 5.23 -37.13 -38.27
C VAL A 382 4.81 -38.58 -38.03
N VAL A 383 4.41 -39.27 -39.09
CA VAL A 383 4.04 -40.69 -39.02
C VAL A 383 5.01 -41.52 -39.86
N GLU A 384 5.57 -42.56 -39.26
CA GLU A 384 6.45 -43.55 -39.86
C GLU A 384 5.74 -44.90 -39.91
N ASP A 385 5.67 -45.53 -41.08
CA ASP A 385 5.10 -46.87 -41.21
C ASP A 385 6.17 -47.92 -40.87
N THR A 386 5.85 -48.85 -39.97
CA THR A 386 6.73 -49.97 -39.62
C THR A 386 6.02 -51.31 -39.80
N PRO A 387 6.74 -52.44 -39.90
CA PRO A 387 6.14 -53.77 -39.98
C PRO A 387 5.20 -54.10 -38.80
N ASP A 388 5.43 -53.48 -37.64
CA ASP A 388 4.64 -53.65 -36.41
C ASP A 388 3.47 -52.65 -36.30
N GLY A 389 3.28 -51.79 -37.31
CA GLY A 389 2.25 -50.74 -37.34
C GLY A 389 2.82 -49.31 -37.44
N PRO A 390 1.96 -48.30 -37.59
CA PRO A 390 2.40 -46.90 -37.71
C PRO A 390 2.92 -46.36 -36.37
N ARG A 391 4.16 -45.86 -36.37
CA ARG A 391 4.72 -45.06 -35.27
C ARG A 391 4.58 -43.58 -35.58
N TRP A 392 4.48 -42.74 -34.57
CA TRP A 392 4.35 -41.30 -34.77
C TRP A 392 5.03 -40.49 -33.67
N SER A 393 5.44 -39.27 -34.04
CA SER A 393 6.13 -38.30 -33.18
C SER A 393 5.67 -36.88 -33.50
N VAL A 394 5.86 -35.96 -32.54
CA VAL A 394 5.56 -34.53 -32.71
C VAL A 394 6.84 -33.78 -33.04
N THR A 395 6.83 -32.98 -34.11
CA THR A 395 7.99 -32.19 -34.53
C THR A 395 8.35 -31.18 -33.44
N GLY A 396 9.55 -31.32 -32.85
CA GLY A 396 10.05 -30.46 -31.77
C GLY A 396 10.09 -31.08 -30.37
N ALA A 397 9.55 -32.28 -30.17
CA ALA A 397 9.74 -33.03 -28.93
C ALA A 397 11.15 -33.66 -28.91
N ARG A 398 12.00 -33.30 -27.95
CA ARG A 398 13.30 -33.97 -27.74
C ARG A 398 13.02 -35.43 -27.40
N HIS A 399 13.46 -36.33 -28.26
CA HIS A 399 13.34 -37.78 -28.07
C HIS A 399 14.01 -38.20 -26.76
N ARG A 400 13.25 -38.69 -25.77
CA ARG A 400 13.80 -39.47 -24.64
C ARG A 400 13.71 -40.95 -25.01
N PRO A 401 14.82 -41.69 -25.06
CA PRO A 401 14.76 -43.12 -25.33
C PRO A 401 14.05 -43.84 -24.17
N ALA A 402 13.20 -44.80 -24.53
CA ALA A 402 12.45 -45.62 -23.58
C ALA A 402 13.41 -46.37 -22.65
N GLY A 403 13.13 -46.30 -21.34
CA GLY A 403 13.91 -46.96 -20.30
C GLY A 403 13.99 -48.48 -20.53
N THR A 404 15.21 -48.99 -20.38
CA THR A 404 15.52 -50.41 -20.30
C THR A 404 14.82 -50.98 -19.06
N ALA A 405 13.93 -51.93 -19.24
CA ALA A 405 13.38 -52.70 -18.13
C ALA A 405 14.51 -53.54 -17.52
N CYS A 406 14.84 -53.30 -16.26
CA CYS A 406 15.65 -54.23 -15.47
C CYS A 406 14.87 -55.54 -15.28
N ALA A 407 15.51 -56.64 -15.66
CA ALA A 407 15.32 -57.94 -15.04
C ALA A 407 16.53 -58.21 -14.15
#